data_AF-A8MZT2-F1
#
_entry.id   AF-A8MZT2-F1
#
_cell.length_a   1.000
_cell.length_b   1.000
_cell.length_c   1.000
_cell.angle_alpha   90.00
_cell.angle_beta   90.00
_cell.angle_gamma   90.00
#
_symmetry.space_group_name_H-M   'P 1'
#
loop_
_entity.id
_entity.type
_entity.pdbx_description
1 polymer ?
#
loop_
_entity_poly.entity_id
_entity_poly.type
_entity_poly.pdbx_seq_one_letter_code
_entity_poly.pdbx_strand_id
1 'polypeptide(L)'
;MSRPRKYLSPEDKLTANREKSKRSYNNHREKINARRRAQYSERKLRGGAHRERQAGNALSGLPGDNHWWVNLSFMRGSLMNLAPRDEIVQISVECLVTLAERTYVQYGEIIGNSPYMFLKSTCDRFVQRRHADSGEAKRKIDAQITELAKLASRLLRVHVDLTRLEYDVGDALRKVESLAQPVRRTLADLADISEAIEADEAQFCHDYMQGRLYYQNH
;
A
#
# COMPACT_ATOMS: atom_id res chain seq x y z
N MET A 1 -44.03 26.09 -22.47
CA MET A 1 -43.66 24.72 -22.89
C MET A 1 -42.52 24.25 -22.00
N SER A 2 -42.76 23.25 -21.14
CA SER A 2 -41.77 22.77 -20.17
C SER A 2 -40.72 21.88 -20.84
N ARG A 3 -39.43 22.08 -20.51
CA ARG A 3 -38.32 21.27 -21.03
C ARG A 3 -38.50 19.79 -20.64
N PRO A 4 -38.40 18.83 -21.58
CA PRO A 4 -38.54 17.41 -21.27
C PRO A 4 -37.44 16.93 -20.31
N ARG A 5 -37.80 16.06 -19.37
CA ARG A 5 -36.85 15.45 -18.44
C ARG A 5 -35.83 14.60 -19.21
N LYS A 6 -34.54 14.83 -18.92
CA LYS A 6 -33.39 14.21 -19.60
C LYS A 6 -33.24 12.70 -19.32
N TYR A 7 -33.88 12.19 -18.27
CA TYR A 7 -33.87 10.78 -17.89
C TYR A 7 -35.30 10.35 -17.57
N LEU A 8 -35.69 9.18 -18.07
CA LEU A 8 -37.03 8.61 -17.96
C LEU A 8 -37.21 7.93 -16.59
N SER A 9 -36.16 7.25 -16.10
CA SER A 9 -36.12 6.57 -14.80
C SER A 9 -34.96 7.06 -13.91
N PRO A 10 -35.08 6.97 -12.57
CA PRO A 10 -33.96 7.10 -11.64
C PRO A 10 -32.79 6.16 -11.96
N GLU A 11 -33.06 4.97 -12.49
CA GLU A 11 -32.05 3.98 -12.89
C GLU A 11 -31.23 4.46 -14.09
N ASP A 12 -31.86 5.11 -15.06
CA ASP A 12 -31.19 5.72 -16.23
C ASP A 12 -30.21 6.81 -15.83
N LYS A 13 -30.56 7.56 -14.78
CA LYS A 13 -29.69 8.60 -14.22
C LYS A 13 -28.44 7.98 -13.58
N LEU A 14 -28.56 6.82 -12.94
CA LEU A 14 -27.44 6.12 -12.31
C LEU A 14 -26.49 5.52 -13.35
N THR A 15 -27.02 4.87 -14.39
CA THR A 15 -26.22 4.35 -15.51
C THR A 15 -25.51 5.47 -16.27
N ALA A 16 -26.20 6.57 -16.57
CA ALA A 16 -25.59 7.73 -17.21
C ALA A 16 -24.47 8.36 -16.37
N ASN A 17 -24.62 8.43 -15.04
CA ASN A 17 -23.58 8.91 -14.14
C ASN A 17 -22.38 7.96 -14.08
N ARG A 18 -22.61 6.63 -14.01
CA ARG A 18 -21.54 5.62 -14.04
C ARG A 18 -20.73 5.71 -15.33
N GLU A 19 -21.39 5.85 -16.47
CA GLU A 19 -20.71 6.01 -17.76
C GLU A 19 -19.94 7.33 -17.86
N LYS A 20 -20.50 8.43 -17.35
CA LYS A 20 -19.83 9.73 -17.33
C LYS A 20 -18.55 9.67 -16.48
N SER A 21 -18.61 9.02 -15.32
CA SER A 21 -17.43 8.80 -14.46
C SER A 21 -16.38 7.92 -15.15
N LYS A 22 -16.79 6.85 -15.84
CA LYS A 22 -15.88 5.97 -16.59
C LYS A 22 -15.16 6.70 -17.72
N ARG A 23 -15.88 7.53 -18.48
CA ARG A 23 -15.31 8.38 -19.55
C ARG A 23 -14.36 9.44 -18.98
N SER A 24 -14.73 10.07 -17.86
CA SER A 24 -13.86 11.02 -17.16
C SER A 24 -12.56 10.38 -16.69
N TYR A 25 -12.64 9.17 -16.10
CA TYR A 25 -11.47 8.43 -15.65
C TYR A 25 -10.52 8.09 -16.80
N ASN A 26 -11.05 7.55 -17.90
CA ASN A 26 -10.23 7.22 -19.07
C ASN A 26 -9.53 8.46 -19.65
N ASN A 27 -10.21 9.61 -19.69
CA ASN A 27 -9.62 10.87 -20.17
C ASN A 27 -8.52 11.42 -19.25
N HIS A 28 -8.54 11.10 -17.94
CA HIS A 28 -7.56 11.61 -16.98
C HIS A 28 -6.49 10.59 -16.59
N ARG A 29 -6.66 9.31 -16.95
CA ARG A 29 -5.75 8.21 -16.61
C ARG A 29 -4.31 8.49 -17.05
N GLU A 30 -4.13 8.96 -18.28
CA GLU A 30 -2.80 9.27 -18.81
C GLU A 30 -2.16 10.48 -18.13
N LYS A 31 -2.95 11.50 -17.80
CA LYS A 31 -2.48 12.69 -17.07
C LYS A 31 -2.04 12.33 -15.64
N ILE A 32 -2.78 11.44 -14.98
CA ILE A 32 -2.43 10.89 -13.66
C ILE A 32 -1.13 10.07 -13.75
N ASN A 33 -1.03 9.18 -14.74
CA ASN A 33 0.18 8.38 -14.96
C ASN A 33 1.40 9.21 -15.38
N ALA A 34 1.20 10.29 -16.13
CA ALA A 34 2.25 11.24 -16.49
C ALA A 34 2.76 12.00 -15.27
N ARG A 35 1.86 12.43 -14.37
CA ARG A 35 2.23 13.07 -13.10
C ARG A 35 3.03 12.13 -12.20
N ARG A 36 2.63 10.85 -12.12
CA ARG A 36 3.41 9.80 -11.42
C ARG A 36 4.82 9.67 -12.00
N ARG A 37 4.94 9.53 -13.33
CA ARG A 37 6.25 9.42 -14.01
C ARG A 37 7.16 10.62 -13.76
N ALA A 38 6.62 11.84 -13.80
CA ALA A 38 7.37 13.07 -13.54
C ALA A 38 7.89 13.15 -12.09
N GLN A 39 7.06 12.79 -11.11
CA GLN A 39 7.47 12.75 -9.70
C GLN A 39 8.57 11.72 -9.43
N TYR A 40 8.51 10.53 -10.05
CA TYR A 40 9.59 9.54 -9.94
C TYR A 40 10.90 10.04 -10.56
N SER A 41 10.84 10.74 -11.70
CA SER A 41 12.05 11.31 -12.32
C SER A 41 12.68 12.44 -11.49
N GLU A 42 11.89 13.32 -10.89
CA GLU A 42 12.40 14.39 -10.02
C GLU A 42 13.03 13.86 -8.73
N ARG A 43 12.44 12.83 -8.11
CA ARG A 43 12.99 12.19 -6.91
C ARG A 43 14.33 11.48 -7.19
N LYS A 44 14.48 10.87 -8.37
CA LYS A 44 15.74 10.24 -8.80
C LYS A 44 16.87 11.26 -8.98
N LEU A 45 16.53 12.44 -9.53
CA LEU A 45 17.50 13.53 -9.77
C LEU A 45 17.94 14.25 -8.49
N ARG A 46 17.06 14.40 -7.48
CA ARG A 46 17.37 15.14 -6.25
C ARG A 46 18.07 14.33 -5.14
N GLY A 47 18.21 13.00 -5.27
CA GLY A 47 18.75 12.16 -4.18
C GLY A 47 19.73 11.04 -4.57
N GLY A 48 20.13 10.91 -5.84
CA GLY A 48 20.74 9.67 -6.35
C GLY A 48 22.28 9.58 -6.39
N ALA A 49 23.05 10.67 -6.42
CA ALA A 49 24.42 10.56 -6.93
C ALA A 49 25.52 10.16 -5.91
N HIS A 50 25.30 10.26 -4.59
CA HIS A 50 26.39 10.12 -3.61
C HIS A 50 26.39 8.81 -2.79
N ARG A 51 25.33 7.98 -2.84
CA ARG A 51 25.27 6.70 -2.10
C ARG A 51 25.18 5.45 -2.98
N GLU A 52 25.17 5.63 -4.30
CA GLU A 52 24.96 4.54 -5.27
C GLU A 52 26.16 3.58 -5.42
N ARG A 53 27.36 3.96 -4.95
CA ARG A 53 28.58 3.13 -5.14
C ARG A 53 28.80 2.03 -4.09
N GLN A 54 28.08 2.00 -2.96
CA GLN A 54 28.29 0.98 -1.91
C GLN A 54 27.15 -0.03 -1.76
N ALA A 55 25.99 0.17 -2.37
CA ALA A 55 24.83 -0.73 -2.26
C ALA A 55 24.67 -1.69 -3.46
N GLY A 56 25.53 -1.62 -4.47
CA GLY A 56 25.38 -2.32 -5.75
C GLY A 56 25.57 -3.85 -5.71
N ASN A 57 26.11 -4.42 -4.62
CA ASN A 57 26.49 -5.83 -4.58
C ASN A 57 25.54 -6.78 -3.84
N ALA A 58 24.54 -6.29 -3.09
CA ALA A 58 23.66 -7.16 -2.29
C ALA A 58 22.33 -7.54 -2.98
N LEU A 59 21.99 -6.91 -4.11
CA LEU A 59 20.70 -7.06 -4.79
C LEU A 59 20.80 -7.61 -6.22
N SER A 60 22.01 -7.87 -6.71
CA SER A 60 22.28 -8.33 -8.09
C SER A 60 21.90 -9.80 -8.36
N GLY A 61 21.49 -10.54 -7.33
CA GLY A 61 21.04 -11.93 -7.43
C GLY A 61 19.52 -12.14 -7.26
N LEU A 62 18.72 -11.07 -7.14
CA LEU A 62 17.27 -11.20 -7.04
C LEU A 62 16.64 -11.19 -8.44
N PRO A 63 15.59 -11.99 -8.71
CA PRO A 63 14.95 -12.01 -10.02
C PRO A 63 14.31 -10.64 -10.30
N GLY A 64 14.18 -10.31 -11.59
CA GLY A 64 14.00 -8.94 -12.10
C GLY A 64 12.72 -8.18 -11.68
N ASP A 65 12.67 -6.94 -12.15
CA ASP A 65 11.76 -5.78 -11.97
C ASP A 65 10.25 -5.97 -11.67
N ASN A 66 9.72 -7.19 -11.55
CA ASN A 66 8.33 -7.50 -11.21
C ASN A 66 8.12 -7.98 -9.76
N HIS A 67 9.17 -7.97 -8.95
CA HIS A 67 9.04 -8.42 -7.57
C HIS A 67 8.34 -7.40 -6.66
N TRP A 68 7.40 -7.92 -5.89
CA TRP A 68 6.38 -7.17 -5.18
C TRP A 68 6.90 -6.22 -4.08
N TRP A 69 8.16 -6.34 -3.67
CA TRP A 69 8.83 -5.47 -2.70
C TRP A 69 9.40 -4.18 -3.31
N VAL A 70 9.52 -4.08 -4.64
CA VAL A 70 10.15 -2.94 -5.33
C VAL A 70 9.35 -1.62 -5.16
N ASN A 71 8.03 -1.70 -4.95
CA ASN A 71 7.16 -0.53 -4.74
C ASN A 71 7.10 -0.02 -3.28
N LEU A 72 7.80 -0.65 -2.33
CA LEU A 72 7.86 -0.20 -0.93
C LEU A 72 9.07 0.71 -0.70
N SER A 73 9.34 1.64 -1.61
CA SER A 73 10.52 2.52 -1.57
C SER A 73 10.60 3.41 -0.32
N PHE A 74 9.49 3.67 0.37
CA PHE A 74 9.48 4.31 1.69
C PHE A 74 10.10 3.42 2.78
N MET A 75 9.94 2.09 2.68
CA MET A 75 10.52 1.12 3.61
C MET A 75 11.97 0.76 3.29
N ARG A 76 12.59 1.37 2.28
CA ARG A 76 13.93 0.98 1.82
C ARG A 76 14.98 1.04 2.94
N GLY A 77 14.84 1.90 3.95
CA GLY A 77 15.72 1.89 5.14
C GLY A 77 15.47 0.74 6.13
N SER A 78 14.22 0.29 6.28
CA SER A 78 13.83 -0.79 7.21
C SER A 78 14.03 -2.19 6.58
N LEU A 79 13.85 -2.29 5.26
CA LEU A 79 14.10 -3.49 4.45
C LEU A 79 15.59 -3.82 4.28
N MET A 80 16.48 -2.85 4.48
CA MET A 80 17.94 -3.04 4.28
C MET A 80 18.65 -3.64 5.50
N ASN A 81 17.95 -3.82 6.63
CA ASN A 81 18.45 -4.55 7.80
C ASN A 81 17.96 -6.01 7.84
N LEU A 82 17.76 -6.62 6.66
CA LEU A 82 17.52 -8.05 6.52
C LEU A 82 18.86 -8.81 6.50
N ALA A 83 19.75 -8.50 7.45
CA ALA A 83 20.98 -9.26 7.62
C ALA A 83 20.61 -10.76 7.75
N PRO A 84 21.29 -11.66 7.01
CA PRO A 84 21.06 -13.08 7.13
C PRO A 84 21.20 -13.49 8.60
N ARG A 85 20.33 -14.40 9.07
CA ARG A 85 20.68 -15.16 10.27
C ARG A 85 21.77 -16.11 9.79
N ASP A 86 23.02 -15.81 10.11
CA ASP A 86 24.16 -16.69 9.83
C ASP A 86 24.06 -18.03 10.60
N GLU A 87 23.11 -18.14 11.51
CA GLU A 87 22.65 -19.40 12.05
C GLU A 87 21.69 -20.06 11.06
N ILE A 88 22.23 -20.96 10.24
CA ILE A 88 21.46 -21.99 9.52
C ILE A 88 20.85 -22.92 10.59
N VAL A 89 19.82 -22.44 11.27
CA VAL A 89 18.83 -23.32 11.86
C VAL A 89 18.20 -24.03 10.65
N GLN A 90 18.09 -25.35 10.67
CA GLN A 90 17.25 -26.09 9.72
C GLN A 90 15.79 -25.66 9.92
N ILE A 91 15.43 -24.48 9.40
CA ILE A 91 14.06 -23.99 9.45
C ILE A 91 13.32 -24.74 8.35
N SER A 92 12.40 -25.62 8.73
CA SER A 92 11.54 -26.30 7.78
C SER A 92 10.61 -25.30 7.07
N VAL A 93 10.17 -25.65 5.86
CA VAL A 93 9.13 -24.88 5.15
C VAL A 93 7.88 -24.70 6.01
N GLU A 94 7.48 -25.73 6.76
CA GLU A 94 6.33 -25.66 7.67
C GLU A 94 6.51 -24.57 8.74
N CYS A 95 7.71 -24.44 9.31
CA CYS A 95 8.01 -23.38 10.27
C CYS A 95 7.91 -21.98 9.64
N LEU A 96 8.41 -21.81 8.42
CA LEU A 96 8.33 -20.54 7.69
C LEU A 96 6.88 -20.17 7.33
N VAL A 97 6.09 -21.14 6.85
CA VAL A 97 4.66 -20.94 6.56
C VAL A 97 3.90 -20.60 7.84
N THR A 98 4.14 -21.31 8.93
CA THR A 98 3.52 -21.04 10.24
C THR A 98 3.87 -19.63 10.73
N LEU A 99 5.12 -19.18 10.52
CA LEU A 99 5.53 -17.82 10.87
C LEU A 99 4.78 -16.77 10.02
N ALA A 100 4.58 -17.02 8.73
CA ALA A 100 3.79 -16.14 7.87
C ALA A 100 2.33 -16.08 8.30
N GLU A 101 1.71 -17.22 8.64
CA GLU A 101 0.34 -17.28 9.15
C GLU A 101 0.19 -16.51 10.45
N ARG A 102 1.09 -16.72 11.42
CA ARG A 102 1.10 -15.95 12.68
C ARG A 102 1.25 -14.45 12.43
N THR A 103 2.08 -14.07 11.47
CA THR A 103 2.26 -12.66 11.08
C THR A 103 0.98 -12.09 10.46
N TYR A 104 0.24 -12.91 9.70
CA TYR A 104 -1.05 -12.52 9.13
C TYR A 104 -2.16 -12.43 10.19
N VAL A 105 -2.15 -13.29 11.21
CA VAL A 105 -3.07 -13.17 12.36
C VAL A 105 -2.85 -11.84 13.09
N GLN A 106 -1.60 -11.44 13.33
CA GLN A 106 -1.27 -10.13 13.91
C GLN A 106 -1.76 -8.96 13.05
N TYR A 107 -1.74 -9.11 11.73
CA TYR A 107 -2.36 -8.14 10.83
C TYR A 107 -3.88 -8.06 11.05
N GLY A 108 -4.55 -9.21 11.19
CA GLY A 108 -5.98 -9.28 11.55
C GLY A 108 -6.30 -8.58 12.88
N GLU A 109 -5.44 -8.69 13.89
CA GLU A 109 -5.61 -8.02 15.18
C GLU A 109 -5.54 -6.48 15.06
N ILE A 110 -4.69 -5.96 14.16
CA ILE A 110 -4.54 -4.51 13.93
C ILE A 110 -5.72 -3.94 13.15
N ILE A 111 -6.14 -4.62 12.09
CA ILE A 111 -7.18 -4.12 11.17
C ILE A 111 -8.61 -4.50 11.61
N GLY A 112 -8.75 -5.52 12.43
CA GLY A 112 -10.03 -6.16 12.74
C GLY A 112 -10.61 -6.92 11.56
N ASN A 113 -11.92 -6.77 11.33
CA ASN A 113 -12.67 -7.63 10.39
C ASN A 113 -12.53 -7.23 8.92
N SER A 114 -12.11 -6.01 8.61
CA SER A 114 -12.07 -5.52 7.23
C SER A 114 -11.04 -4.40 7.05
N PRO A 115 -10.11 -4.53 6.06
CA PRO A 115 -9.19 -3.46 5.68
C PRO A 115 -9.90 -2.16 5.32
N TYR A 116 -11.03 -2.25 4.61
CA TYR A 116 -11.84 -1.09 4.24
C TYR A 116 -12.39 -0.36 5.47
N MET A 117 -12.99 -1.11 6.42
CA MET A 117 -13.53 -0.53 7.64
C MET A 117 -12.44 0.10 8.50
N PHE A 118 -11.26 -0.53 8.55
CA PHE A 118 -10.10 0.02 9.21
C PHE A 118 -9.69 1.36 8.60
N LEU A 119 -9.45 1.43 7.28
CA LEU A 119 -9.07 2.65 6.56
C LEU A 119 -10.11 3.76 6.74
N LYS A 120 -11.39 3.42 6.56
CA LYS A 120 -12.50 4.35 6.77
C LYS A 120 -12.53 4.89 8.20
N SER A 121 -12.38 4.02 9.21
CA SER A 121 -12.34 4.44 10.61
C SER A 121 -11.17 5.35 10.93
N THR A 122 -10.02 5.14 10.27
CA THR A 122 -8.83 5.98 10.42
C THR A 122 -9.07 7.36 9.80
N CYS A 123 -9.65 7.45 8.61
CA CYS A 123 -10.05 8.72 8.00
C CYS A 123 -11.14 9.45 8.79
N ASP A 124 -12.19 8.74 9.24
CA ASP A 124 -13.26 9.31 10.06
C ASP A 124 -12.71 9.93 11.35
N ARG A 125 -11.82 9.20 12.05
CA ARG A 125 -11.17 9.72 13.28
C ARG A 125 -10.29 10.93 12.99
N PHE A 126 -9.58 10.94 11.88
CA PHE A 126 -8.77 12.09 11.47
C PHE A 126 -9.66 13.33 11.24
N VAL A 127 -10.71 13.19 10.42
CA VAL A 127 -11.62 14.30 10.10
C VAL A 127 -12.36 14.83 11.33
N GLN A 128 -12.74 13.96 12.27
CA GLN A 128 -13.36 14.37 13.53
C GLN A 128 -12.41 15.16 14.43
N ARG A 129 -11.12 14.80 14.47
CA ARG A 129 -10.13 15.40 15.37
C ARG A 129 -9.33 16.55 14.74
N ARG A 130 -9.47 16.79 13.44
CA ARG A 130 -8.68 17.77 12.68
C ARG A 130 -8.61 19.17 13.32
N HIS A 131 -9.74 19.64 13.85
CA HIS A 131 -9.85 20.98 14.44
C HIS A 131 -9.33 21.07 15.87
N ALA A 132 -9.13 19.92 16.54
CA ALA A 132 -8.68 19.84 17.93
C ALA A 132 -7.19 19.50 18.03
N ASP A 133 -6.71 18.52 17.25
CA ASP A 133 -5.30 18.11 17.21
C ASP A 133 -5.00 17.27 15.95
N SER A 134 -4.83 17.94 14.79
CA SER A 134 -4.49 17.26 13.53
C SER A 134 -3.11 16.57 13.58
N GLY A 135 -2.18 17.11 14.37
CA GLY A 135 -0.85 16.55 14.56
C GLY A 135 -0.86 15.21 15.32
N GLU A 136 -1.62 15.08 16.40
CA GLU A 136 -1.83 13.81 17.09
C GLU A 136 -2.57 12.80 16.20
N ALA A 137 -3.60 13.23 15.48
CA ALA A 137 -4.34 12.37 14.57
C ALA A 137 -3.43 11.79 13.47
N LYS A 138 -2.56 12.62 12.89
CA LYS A 138 -1.57 12.17 11.90
C LYS A 138 -0.51 11.24 12.50
N ARG A 139 0.05 11.56 13.66
CA ARG A 139 1.03 10.67 14.35
C ARG A 139 0.47 9.27 14.60
N LYS A 140 -0.84 9.14 14.85
CA LYS A 140 -1.50 7.83 14.97
C LYS A 140 -1.53 7.07 13.65
N ILE A 141 -1.76 7.76 12.52
CA ILE A 141 -1.69 7.16 11.19
C ILE A 141 -0.26 6.68 10.90
N ASP A 142 0.76 7.51 11.19
CA ASP A 142 2.16 7.15 10.97
C ASP A 142 2.60 5.97 11.86
N ALA A 143 2.09 5.88 13.09
CA ALA A 143 2.31 4.73 13.95
C ALA A 143 1.68 3.45 13.37
N GLN A 144 0.46 3.52 12.83
CA GLN A 144 -0.18 2.39 12.15
C GLN A 144 0.59 1.95 10.90
N ILE A 145 1.07 2.91 10.11
CA ILE A 145 1.95 2.63 8.96
C ILE A 145 3.20 1.88 9.43
N THR A 146 3.82 2.33 10.53
CA THR A 146 5.03 1.70 11.09
C THR A 146 4.78 0.26 11.56
N GLU A 147 3.64 -0.03 12.20
CA GLU A 147 3.31 -1.39 12.62
C GLU A 147 3.04 -2.31 11.43
N LEU A 148 2.26 -1.87 10.45
CA LEU A 148 2.00 -2.65 9.24
C LEU A 148 3.26 -2.86 8.39
N ALA A 149 4.15 -1.86 8.37
CA ALA A 149 5.47 -1.94 7.76
C ALA A 149 6.33 -3.06 8.36
N LYS A 150 6.31 -3.23 9.69
CA LYS A 150 7.02 -4.33 10.37
C LYS A 150 6.45 -5.69 9.94
N LEU A 151 5.13 -5.84 9.87
CA LEU A 151 4.49 -7.09 9.44
C LEU A 151 4.81 -7.42 7.98
N ALA A 152 4.73 -6.43 7.08
CA ALA A 152 5.10 -6.59 5.68
C ALA A 152 6.57 -6.99 5.51
N SER A 153 7.47 -6.42 6.31
CA SER A 153 8.90 -6.75 6.29
C SER A 153 9.17 -8.18 6.78
N ARG A 154 8.43 -8.64 7.80
CA ARG A 154 8.50 -10.03 8.29
C ARG A 154 8.03 -11.03 7.23
N LEU A 155 6.93 -10.74 6.53
CA LEU A 155 6.43 -11.59 5.43
C LEU A 155 7.41 -11.61 4.25
N LEU A 156 8.04 -10.48 3.93
CA LEU A 156 9.09 -10.46 2.91
C LEU A 156 10.29 -11.31 3.33
N ARG A 157 10.69 -11.23 4.60
CA ARG A 157 11.79 -12.06 5.10
C ARG A 157 11.48 -13.55 4.95
N VAL A 158 10.26 -13.97 5.31
CA VAL A 158 9.82 -15.36 5.10
C VAL A 158 9.87 -15.75 3.62
N HIS A 159 9.44 -14.86 2.72
CA HIS A 159 9.51 -15.09 1.28
C HIS A 159 10.96 -15.28 0.80
N VAL A 160 11.88 -14.40 1.22
CA VAL A 160 13.31 -14.51 0.91
C VAL A 160 13.91 -15.80 1.48
N ASP A 161 13.59 -16.15 2.72
CA ASP A 161 14.09 -17.36 3.35
C ASP A 161 13.60 -18.62 2.62
N LEU A 162 12.34 -18.65 2.15
CA LEU A 162 11.82 -19.73 1.31
C LEU A 162 12.55 -19.83 -0.03
N THR A 163 12.84 -18.71 -0.71
CA THR A 163 13.54 -18.72 -2.01
C THR A 163 14.99 -19.21 -1.93
N ARG A 164 15.57 -19.26 -0.73
CA ARG A 164 16.94 -19.75 -0.50
C ARG A 164 17.02 -21.26 -0.29
N LEU A 165 15.88 -21.94 -0.12
CA LEU A 165 15.83 -23.38 0.07
C LEU A 165 16.06 -24.08 -1.27
N GLU A 166 16.84 -25.17 -1.26
CA GLU A 166 17.24 -25.91 -2.48
C GLU A 166 16.16 -26.88 -3.01
N TYR A 167 14.97 -26.92 -2.40
CA TYR A 167 13.89 -27.86 -2.73
C TYR A 167 12.59 -27.14 -3.13
N ASP A 168 11.61 -27.88 -3.66
CA ASP A 168 10.38 -27.30 -4.18
C ASP A 168 9.55 -26.62 -3.08
N VAL A 169 9.50 -25.29 -3.16
CA VAL A 169 8.78 -24.39 -2.25
C VAL A 169 7.62 -23.66 -2.93
N GLY A 170 7.23 -24.08 -4.14
CA GLY A 170 6.28 -23.32 -4.98
C GLY A 170 4.92 -23.06 -4.32
N ASP A 171 4.36 -24.06 -3.63
CA ASP A 171 3.09 -23.90 -2.90
C ASP A 171 3.23 -23.01 -1.66
N ALA A 172 4.35 -23.15 -0.93
CA ALA A 172 4.64 -22.33 0.24
C ALA A 172 4.83 -20.85 -0.12
N LEU A 173 5.55 -20.57 -1.21
CA LEU A 173 5.72 -19.22 -1.73
C LEU A 173 4.37 -18.60 -2.14
N ARG A 174 3.55 -19.33 -2.90
CA ARG A 174 2.20 -18.88 -3.28
C ARG A 174 1.34 -18.56 -2.06
N LYS A 175 1.42 -19.40 -1.02
CA LYS A 175 0.70 -19.17 0.24
C LYS A 175 1.19 -17.91 0.95
N VAL A 176 2.51 -17.73 1.13
CA VAL A 176 3.08 -16.53 1.76
C VAL A 176 2.72 -15.26 0.98
N GLU A 177 2.74 -15.31 -0.35
CA GLU A 177 2.31 -14.19 -1.20
C GLU A 177 0.83 -13.84 -1.02
N SER A 178 -0.05 -14.85 -0.94
CA SER A 178 -1.47 -14.64 -0.68
C SER A 178 -1.73 -13.95 0.67
N LEU A 179 -0.92 -14.24 1.69
CA LEU A 179 -0.99 -13.60 3.01
C LEU A 179 -0.37 -12.19 2.99
N ALA A 180 0.70 -11.97 2.24
CA ALA A 180 1.37 -10.68 2.15
C ALA A 180 0.56 -9.63 1.35
N GLN A 181 -0.24 -10.06 0.38
CA GLN A 181 -0.94 -9.15 -0.52
C GLN A 181 -1.94 -8.21 0.21
N PRO A 182 -2.83 -8.68 1.11
CA PRO A 182 -3.73 -7.80 1.87
C PRO A 182 -2.99 -6.80 2.77
N VAL A 183 -1.93 -7.26 3.46
CA VAL A 183 -1.09 -6.42 4.33
C VAL A 183 -0.51 -5.25 3.55
N ARG A 184 0.02 -5.55 2.36
CA ARG A 184 0.65 -4.55 1.48
C ARG A 184 -0.34 -3.55 0.91
N ARG A 185 -1.53 -4.02 0.49
CA ARG A 185 -2.58 -3.12 -0.02
C ARG A 185 -2.99 -2.12 1.07
N THR A 186 -3.26 -2.62 2.27
CA THR A 186 -3.63 -1.78 3.42
C THR A 186 -2.53 -0.79 3.79
N LEU A 187 -1.27 -1.22 3.78
CA LEU A 187 -0.12 -0.37 4.05
C LEU A 187 0.02 0.74 2.98
N ALA A 188 -0.15 0.40 1.70
CA ALA A 188 -0.09 1.36 0.61
C ALA A 188 -1.23 2.39 0.71
N ASP A 189 -2.47 1.93 0.95
CA ASP A 189 -3.61 2.82 1.12
C ASP A 189 -3.43 3.77 2.32
N LEU A 190 -2.88 3.29 3.44
CA LEU A 190 -2.56 4.15 4.57
C LEU A 190 -1.43 5.15 4.28
N ALA A 191 -0.39 4.73 3.56
CA ALA A 191 0.70 5.62 3.16
C ALA A 191 0.19 6.73 2.25
N ASP A 192 -0.68 6.39 1.28
CA ASP A 192 -1.34 7.35 0.40
C ASP A 192 -2.22 8.34 1.20
N ILE A 193 -2.92 7.87 2.24
CA ILE A 193 -3.69 8.73 3.15
C ILE A 193 -2.77 9.68 3.91
N SER A 194 -1.67 9.19 4.51
CA SER A 194 -0.75 10.05 5.27
C SER A 194 -0.10 11.10 4.37
N GLU A 195 0.35 10.72 3.16
CA GLU A 195 0.93 11.64 2.18
C GLU A 195 -0.09 12.68 1.70
N ALA A 196 -1.34 12.28 1.47
CA ALA A 196 -2.40 13.23 1.09
C ALA A 196 -2.69 14.25 2.21
N ILE A 197 -2.68 13.81 3.47
CA ILE A 197 -2.82 14.68 4.64
C ILE A 197 -1.63 15.64 4.74
N GLU A 198 -0.41 15.15 4.52
CA GLU A 198 0.81 15.98 4.52
C GLU A 198 0.82 17.06 3.45
N ALA A 199 0.34 16.72 2.25
CA ALA A 199 0.34 17.62 1.12
C ALA A 199 -0.66 18.77 1.29
N ASP A 200 -1.91 18.44 1.63
CA ASP A 200 -2.98 19.41 1.86
C ASP A 200 -4.13 18.77 2.65
N GLU A 201 -4.18 19.05 3.94
CA GLU A 201 -5.19 18.53 4.86
C GLU A 201 -6.62 18.93 4.47
N ALA A 202 -6.81 20.17 3.98
CA ALA A 202 -8.13 20.67 3.61
C ALA A 202 -8.64 19.97 2.34
N GLN A 203 -7.76 19.81 1.36
CA GLN A 203 -8.05 19.07 0.13
C GLN A 203 -8.29 17.58 0.41
N PHE A 204 -7.50 16.96 1.29
CA PHE A 204 -7.73 15.57 1.73
C PHE A 204 -9.13 15.38 2.31
N CYS A 205 -9.54 16.27 3.23
CA CYS A 205 -10.88 16.20 3.83
C CYS A 205 -11.99 16.35 2.77
N HIS A 206 -11.80 17.25 1.80
CA HIS A 206 -12.73 17.44 0.70
C HIS A 206 -12.86 16.17 -0.15
N ASP A 207 -11.73 15.57 -0.53
CA ASP A 207 -11.70 14.36 -1.35
C ASP A 207 -12.25 13.15 -0.59
N TYR A 208 -12.00 13.04 0.71
CA TYR A 208 -12.60 12.02 1.57
C TYR A 208 -14.13 12.10 1.61
N MET A 209 -14.68 13.29 1.87
CA MET A 209 -16.12 13.50 1.92
C MET A 209 -16.80 13.26 0.57
N GLN A 210 -16.07 13.41 -0.55
CA GLN A 210 -16.58 13.17 -1.89
C GLN A 210 -16.38 11.74 -2.40
N GLY A 211 -15.81 10.84 -1.59
CA GLY A 211 -15.56 9.45 -2.01
C GLY A 211 -14.44 9.32 -3.07
N ARG A 212 -13.51 10.28 -3.11
CA ARG A 212 -12.48 10.38 -4.15
C ARG A 212 -11.14 9.77 -3.76
N LEU A 213 -11.00 9.24 -2.55
CA LEU A 213 -9.78 8.55 -2.16
C LEU A 213 -9.66 7.22 -2.91
N TYR A 214 -8.41 6.80 -3.17
CA TYR A 214 -8.13 5.61 -3.96
C TYR A 214 -8.79 4.35 -3.38
N TYR A 215 -8.67 4.13 -2.06
CA TYR A 215 -9.25 2.97 -1.39
C TYR A 215 -10.79 2.96 -1.37
N GLN A 216 -11.46 4.08 -1.65
CA GLN A 216 -12.93 4.17 -1.67
C GLN A 216 -13.53 3.70 -3.00
N ASN A 217 -12.70 3.52 -4.04
CA ASN A 217 -13.13 3.16 -5.40
C ASN A 217 -12.88 1.68 -5.75
N HIS A 218 -12.46 0.87 -4.76
CA HIS A 218 -12.12 -0.55 -4.87
C HIS A 218 -12.81 -1.37 -3.78
#